data_AF-A0A3A9VNE1-F1
#
_entry.id   AF-A0A3A9VNE1-F1
#
_cell.length_a   1.000
_cell.length_b   1.000
_cell.length_c   1.000
_cell.angle_alpha   90.00
_cell.angle_beta   90.00
_cell.angle_gamma   90.00
#
_symmetry.space_group_name_H-M   'P 1'
#
loop_
_entity.id
_entity.type
_entity.pdbx_description
1 polymer ?
#
loop_
_entity_poly.entity_id
_entity_poly.type
_entity_poly.pdbx_seq_one_letter_code
_entity_poly.pdbx_strand_id
1 'polypeptide(L)'
;MKLKLIFIILILFSVKTFSCICRPVNLTDEIKSKYTENIFLAKVTKQLGNSYELLPLKIWKGNIKIDMIYKIEQNTSCHSPSFTVGEYYIFFESENRISQCSSTKNYSYSSPYLINTLRRMYPTPLKTTKHHNEIEKMEYKRELAKYEKENVVMVFNGEKIDLKNKKAVFFDGKSIFSKSVFKKSHSHSNIFLMDTKMCDYDYIFYVDKKTKLRSFPSKTKQRLTKKLIKKFCR
;
A
#
# COMPACT_ATOMS: atom_id res chain seq x y z
N MET A 1 -56.01 10.57 -23.62
CA MET A 1 -55.49 9.83 -22.45
C MET A 1 -54.53 8.68 -22.78
N LYS A 2 -54.57 8.05 -23.97
CA LYS A 2 -53.72 6.88 -24.31
C LYS A 2 -52.20 7.16 -24.40
N LEU A 3 -51.79 8.39 -24.77
CA LEU A 3 -50.36 8.75 -24.88
C LEU A 3 -49.63 8.87 -23.53
N LYS A 4 -50.32 9.26 -22.45
CA LYS A 4 -49.70 9.40 -21.12
C LYS A 4 -49.32 8.05 -20.50
N LEU A 5 -50.02 6.97 -20.87
CA LEU A 5 -49.76 5.62 -20.37
C LEU A 5 -48.49 5.00 -20.99
N ILE A 6 -48.21 5.32 -22.26
CA ILE A 6 -47.01 4.85 -22.97
C ILE A 6 -45.73 5.46 -22.35
N PHE A 7 -45.79 6.72 -21.94
CA PHE A 7 -44.67 7.40 -21.28
C PHE A 7 -44.34 6.79 -19.90
N ILE A 8 -45.36 6.39 -19.13
CA ILE A 8 -45.16 5.75 -17.82
C ILE A 8 -44.54 4.36 -17.98
N ILE A 9 -44.96 3.59 -18.99
CA ILE A 9 -44.38 2.27 -19.29
C ILE A 9 -42.91 2.38 -19.74
N LEU A 10 -42.56 3.38 -20.55
CA LEU A 10 -41.18 3.63 -20.98
C LEU A 10 -40.25 4.03 -19.81
N ILE A 11 -40.75 4.82 -18.85
CA ILE A 11 -39.98 5.20 -17.65
C ILE A 11 -39.76 3.99 -16.73
N LEU A 12 -40.75 3.09 -16.61
CA LEU A 12 -40.63 1.89 -15.76
C LEU A 12 -39.68 0.82 -16.33
N PHE A 13 -39.55 0.71 -17.66
CA PHE A 13 -38.57 -0.19 -18.27
C PHE A 13 -37.12 0.33 -18.24
N SER A 14 -36.93 1.62 -17.94
CA SER A 14 -35.60 2.25 -17.93
C SER A 14 -34.82 2.06 -16.62
N VAL A 15 -35.41 1.42 -15.61
CA VAL A 15 -34.82 1.25 -14.27
C VAL A 15 -34.62 -0.22 -13.91
N LYS A 16 -34.14 -1.04 -14.85
CA LYS A 16 -33.46 -2.29 -14.49
C LYS A 16 -31.96 -2.05 -14.33
N THR A 17 -31.59 -1.23 -13.36
CA THR A 17 -30.24 -1.32 -12.80
C THR A 17 -30.19 -2.62 -12.00
N PHE A 18 -29.73 -3.71 -12.62
CA PHE A 18 -29.48 -4.96 -11.93
C PHE A 18 -28.39 -4.73 -10.89
N SER A 19 -28.80 -4.47 -9.64
CA SER A 19 -27.89 -4.39 -8.50
C SER A 19 -27.40 -5.79 -8.19
N CYS A 20 -26.12 -6.06 -8.45
CA CYS A 20 -25.53 -7.34 -8.09
C CYS A 20 -25.41 -7.43 -6.57
N ILE A 21 -26.04 -8.46 -6.00
CA ILE A 21 -25.96 -8.76 -4.56
C ILE A 21 -24.75 -9.66 -4.34
N CYS A 22 -23.68 -9.09 -3.81
CA CYS A 22 -22.51 -9.86 -3.41
C CYS A 22 -22.80 -10.59 -2.10
N ARG A 23 -22.70 -11.93 -2.12
CA ARG A 23 -22.70 -12.70 -0.88
C ARG A 23 -21.34 -12.52 -0.20
N PRO A 24 -21.30 -12.25 1.12
CA PRO A 24 -20.04 -12.19 1.83
C PRO A 24 -19.38 -13.58 1.79
N VAL A 25 -18.18 -13.65 1.20
CA VAL A 25 -17.35 -14.85 1.21
C VAL A 25 -16.16 -14.58 2.13
N ASN A 26 -15.79 -15.56 2.95
CA ASN A 26 -14.57 -15.48 3.73
C ASN A 26 -13.37 -15.46 2.77
N LEU A 27 -12.42 -14.56 3.00
CA LEU A 27 -11.21 -14.43 2.19
C LEU A 27 -10.49 -15.77 1.97
N THR A 28 -10.38 -16.60 3.01
CA THR A 28 -9.68 -17.90 2.90
C THR A 28 -10.41 -18.84 1.94
N ASP A 29 -11.74 -18.80 1.95
CA ASP A 29 -12.58 -19.62 1.08
C ASP A 29 -12.54 -19.10 -0.35
N GLU A 30 -12.52 -17.78 -0.55
CA GLU A 30 -12.35 -17.18 -1.88
C GLU A 30 -10.98 -17.52 -2.50
N ILE A 31 -9.89 -17.50 -1.70
CA ILE A 31 -8.56 -17.88 -2.16
C ILE A 31 -8.54 -19.35 -2.61
N LYS A 32 -9.16 -20.24 -1.83
CA LYS A 32 -9.22 -21.69 -2.12
C LYS A 32 -10.25 -22.05 -3.20
N SER A 33 -11.22 -21.17 -3.44
CA SER A 33 -12.30 -21.40 -4.39
C SER A 33 -11.77 -21.79 -5.76
N LYS A 34 -12.42 -22.76 -6.39
CA LYS A 34 -12.17 -23.13 -7.79
C LYS A 34 -12.55 -22.02 -8.77
N TYR A 35 -13.44 -21.11 -8.37
CA TYR A 35 -13.89 -20.00 -9.20
C TYR A 35 -12.85 -18.88 -9.29
N THR A 36 -12.00 -18.73 -8.27
CA THR A 36 -10.88 -17.78 -8.32
C THR A 36 -9.69 -18.46 -9.00
N GLU A 37 -9.55 -18.28 -10.30
CA GLU A 37 -8.54 -18.97 -11.11
C GLU A 37 -7.16 -18.36 -10.90
N ASN A 38 -7.08 -17.02 -10.91
CA ASN A 38 -5.83 -16.29 -10.74
C ASN A 38 -5.89 -15.32 -9.56
N ILE A 39 -4.79 -15.24 -8.81
CA ILE A 39 -4.58 -14.24 -7.76
C ILE A 39 -3.20 -13.63 -7.96
N PHE A 40 -3.15 -12.35 -8.28
CA PHE A 40 -1.91 -11.70 -8.69
C PHE A 40 -1.91 -10.21 -8.35
N LEU A 41 -0.70 -9.66 -8.15
CA LEU A 41 -0.45 -8.23 -8.03
C LEU A 41 -0.09 -7.71 -9.42
N ALA A 42 -0.83 -6.70 -9.88
CA ALA A 42 -0.51 -6.04 -11.14
C ALA A 42 -0.64 -4.52 -11.03
N LYS A 43 0.10 -3.84 -11.90
CA LYS A 43 -0.07 -2.42 -12.16
C LYS A 43 -1.06 -2.24 -13.30
N VAL A 44 -2.02 -1.33 -13.16
CA VAL A 44 -2.91 -0.94 -14.26
C VAL A 44 -2.12 -0.02 -15.19
N THR A 45 -1.88 -0.45 -16.42
CA THR A 45 -1.08 0.33 -17.39
C THR A 45 -1.96 1.19 -18.27
N LYS A 46 -3.15 0.70 -18.64
CA LYS A 46 -4.06 1.40 -19.55
C LYS A 46 -5.50 0.98 -19.32
N GLN A 47 -6.43 1.90 -19.58
CA GLN A 47 -7.85 1.61 -19.72
C GLN A 47 -8.25 1.71 -21.20
N LEU A 48 -8.95 0.70 -21.69
CA LEU A 48 -9.41 0.56 -23.07
C LEU A 48 -10.91 0.26 -23.07
N GLY A 49 -11.74 1.30 -23.01
CA GLY A 49 -13.18 1.16 -22.86
C GLY A 49 -13.53 0.37 -21.59
N ASN A 50 -14.14 -0.81 -21.78
CA ASN A 50 -14.53 -1.73 -20.72
C ASN A 50 -13.45 -2.78 -20.38
N SER A 51 -12.21 -2.54 -20.76
CA SER A 51 -11.09 -3.45 -20.48
C SER A 51 -9.89 -2.70 -19.94
N TYR A 52 -9.01 -3.43 -19.24
CA TYR A 52 -7.76 -2.89 -18.71
C TYR A 52 -6.58 -3.71 -19.21
N GLU A 53 -5.50 -3.01 -19.52
CA GLU A 53 -4.18 -3.61 -19.62
C GLU A 53 -3.51 -3.56 -18.25
N LEU A 54 -3.01 -4.72 -17.84
CA LEU A 54 -2.36 -4.95 -16.57
C LEU A 54 -0.93 -5.42 -16.82
N LEU A 55 0.01 -4.99 -15.98
CA LEU A 55 1.36 -5.55 -15.92
C LEU A 55 1.47 -6.39 -14.63
N PRO A 56 1.40 -7.73 -14.71
CA PRO A 56 1.54 -8.61 -13.56
C PRO A 56 2.98 -8.58 -13.02
N LEU A 57 3.09 -8.36 -11.70
CA LEU A 57 4.35 -8.18 -10.98
C LEU A 57 4.64 -9.38 -10.06
N LYS A 58 3.58 -9.99 -9.52
CA LYS A 58 3.65 -11.15 -8.64
C LYS A 58 2.39 -11.99 -8.78
N ILE A 59 2.55 -13.30 -8.74
CA ILE A 59 1.45 -14.26 -8.84
C ILE A 59 1.48 -15.13 -7.60
N TRP A 60 0.33 -15.25 -6.96
CA TRP A 60 0.11 -16.17 -5.85
C TRP A 60 -0.63 -17.42 -6.32
N LYS A 61 -1.58 -17.28 -7.23
CA LYS A 61 -2.37 -18.39 -7.80
C LYS A 61 -2.56 -18.17 -9.30
N GLY A 62 -2.56 -19.27 -10.07
CA GLY A 62 -2.87 -19.26 -11.49
C GLY A 62 -1.64 -19.26 -12.40
N ASN A 63 -1.88 -19.10 -13.71
CA ASN A 63 -0.89 -19.37 -14.77
C ASN A 63 -0.51 -18.12 -15.59
N ILE A 64 -0.83 -16.93 -15.08
CA ILE A 64 -0.47 -15.67 -15.73
C ILE A 64 1.05 -15.57 -15.88
N LYS A 65 1.52 -14.85 -16.90
CA LYS A 65 2.95 -14.59 -17.08
C LYS A 65 3.30 -13.23 -16.49
N ILE A 66 4.32 -13.21 -15.63
CA ILE A 66 4.91 -11.97 -15.11
C ILE A 66 5.56 -11.20 -16.28
N ASP A 67 5.57 -9.87 -16.21
CA ASP A 67 6.14 -8.94 -17.21
C ASP A 67 5.43 -8.90 -18.58
N MET A 68 4.33 -9.63 -18.77
CA MET A 68 3.57 -9.58 -20.01
C MET A 68 2.29 -8.77 -19.81
N ILE A 69 1.96 -7.91 -20.76
CA ILE A 69 0.69 -7.19 -20.74
C ILE A 69 -0.45 -8.21 -20.74
N TYR A 70 -1.24 -8.16 -19.68
CA TYR A 70 -2.39 -9.01 -19.47
C TYR A 70 -3.65 -8.18 -19.59
N LYS A 71 -4.55 -8.56 -20.50
CA LYS A 71 -5.78 -7.82 -20.73
C LYS A 71 -6.92 -8.48 -19.97
N ILE A 72 -7.66 -7.69 -19.21
CA ILE A 72 -8.83 -8.15 -18.47
C ILE A 72 -10.07 -7.35 -18.85
N GLU A 73 -11.21 -8.02 -18.93
CA GLU A 73 -12.50 -7.38 -19.19
C GLU A 73 -13.20 -7.01 -17.87
N GLN A 74 -13.82 -5.84 -17.84
CA GLN A 74 -14.81 -5.52 -16.81
C GLN A 74 -16.08 -6.30 -17.09
N ASN A 75 -16.63 -6.93 -16.06
CA ASN A 75 -17.95 -7.51 -16.16
C ASN A 75 -19.00 -6.38 -16.28
N THR A 76 -19.69 -6.31 -17.42
CA THR A 76 -20.68 -5.27 -17.76
C THR A 76 -22.05 -5.49 -17.10
N SER A 77 -22.29 -6.64 -16.49
CA SER A 77 -23.60 -7.01 -15.91
C SER A 77 -23.84 -6.44 -14.51
N CYS A 78 -22.79 -5.94 -13.85
CA CYS A 78 -22.80 -5.36 -12.51
C CYS A 78 -22.08 -4.01 -12.52
N HIS A 79 -22.22 -3.19 -11.47
CA HIS A 79 -21.44 -1.95 -11.36
C HIS A 79 -19.95 -2.31 -11.26
N SER A 80 -19.25 -2.21 -12.38
CA SER A 80 -17.90 -2.76 -12.50
C SER A 80 -16.92 -1.98 -11.61
N PRO A 81 -16.01 -2.65 -10.90
CA PRO A 81 -14.95 -1.95 -10.19
C PRO A 81 -14.11 -1.17 -11.19
N SER A 82 -13.94 0.13 -10.95
CA SER A 82 -13.02 0.98 -11.72
C SER A 82 -11.63 0.91 -11.11
N PHE A 83 -10.62 0.81 -11.98
CA PHE A 83 -9.22 0.80 -11.56
C PHE A 83 -8.50 2.02 -12.10
N THR A 84 -7.74 2.68 -11.23
CA THR A 84 -6.98 3.87 -11.59
C THR A 84 -5.73 3.46 -12.35
N VAL A 85 -5.50 4.07 -13.52
CA VAL A 85 -4.28 3.86 -14.30
C VAL A 85 -3.06 4.32 -13.49
N GLY A 86 -2.00 3.51 -13.49
CA GLY A 86 -0.76 3.76 -12.74
C GLY A 86 -0.75 3.16 -11.34
N GLU A 87 -1.91 2.78 -10.80
CA GLU A 87 -2.06 2.18 -9.48
C GLU A 87 -1.88 0.66 -9.50
N TYR A 88 -1.64 0.10 -8.31
CA TYR A 88 -1.35 -1.32 -8.11
C TYR A 88 -2.50 -1.99 -7.37
N TYR A 89 -2.91 -3.16 -7.83
CA TYR A 89 -4.03 -3.90 -7.26
C TYR A 89 -3.69 -5.37 -7.10
N ILE A 90 -4.25 -5.99 -6.07
CA ILE A 90 -4.32 -7.45 -5.93
C ILE A 90 -5.61 -7.85 -6.62
N PHE A 91 -5.50 -8.55 -7.73
CA PHE A 91 -6.62 -9.04 -8.51
C PHE A 91 -7.00 -10.45 -8.06
N PHE A 92 -8.31 -10.65 -7.91
CA PHE A 92 -8.97 -11.94 -7.72
C PHE A 92 -9.83 -12.18 -8.95
N GLU A 93 -9.32 -12.99 -9.87
CA GLU A 93 -9.89 -13.18 -11.19
C GLU A 93 -10.66 -14.50 -11.30
N SER A 94 -11.76 -14.46 -12.04
CA SER A 94 -12.59 -15.59 -12.41
C SER A 94 -12.98 -15.47 -13.87
N GLU A 95 -12.77 -16.52 -14.68
CA GLU A 95 -13.20 -16.58 -16.08
C GLU A 95 -12.68 -15.38 -16.93
N ASN A 96 -11.41 -15.01 -16.76
CA ASN A 96 -10.77 -13.84 -17.40
C ASN A 96 -11.46 -12.49 -17.12
N ARG A 97 -12.18 -12.38 -15.99
CA ARG A 97 -12.94 -11.19 -15.60
C ARG A 97 -12.74 -10.87 -14.12
N ILE A 98 -12.84 -9.59 -13.80
CA ILE A 98 -12.95 -9.16 -12.40
C ILE A 98 -14.42 -8.95 -12.04
N SER A 99 -14.90 -9.79 -11.15
CA SER A 99 -16.22 -9.61 -10.53
C SER A 99 -16.18 -8.45 -9.53
N GLN A 100 -17.26 -7.67 -9.48
CA GLN A 100 -17.47 -6.66 -8.43
C GLN A 100 -17.42 -7.27 -7.02
N CYS A 101 -17.81 -8.54 -6.89
CA CYS A 101 -17.83 -9.24 -5.61
C CYS A 101 -16.50 -9.88 -5.23
N SER A 102 -15.48 -9.77 -6.09
CA SER A 102 -14.15 -10.29 -5.79
C SER A 102 -13.47 -9.45 -4.70
N SER A 103 -12.54 -10.06 -3.97
CA SER A 103 -11.66 -9.37 -3.02
C SER A 103 -10.59 -8.48 -3.69
N THR A 104 -10.77 -8.11 -4.96
CA THR A 104 -9.85 -7.25 -5.69
C THR A 104 -9.72 -5.88 -5.00
N LYS A 105 -8.49 -5.51 -4.60
CA LYS A 105 -8.24 -4.29 -3.83
C LYS A 105 -6.95 -3.61 -4.25
N ASN A 106 -6.92 -2.27 -4.14
CA ASN A 106 -5.69 -1.51 -4.30
C ASN A 106 -4.66 -1.99 -3.26
N TYR A 107 -3.45 -2.27 -3.72
CA TYR A 107 -2.39 -2.88 -2.93
C TYR A 107 -1.93 -1.99 -1.77
N SER A 108 -1.90 -0.67 -1.99
CA SER A 108 -1.53 0.33 -0.98
C SER A 108 -2.52 0.38 0.18
N TYR A 109 -3.81 0.11 -0.09
CA TYR A 109 -4.90 0.15 0.90
C TYR A 109 -5.35 -1.22 1.39
N SER A 110 -4.72 -2.29 0.90
CA SER A 110 -5.08 -3.65 1.28
C SER A 110 -4.81 -3.89 2.78
N SER A 111 -5.58 -4.78 3.40
CA SER A 111 -5.38 -5.09 4.82
C SER A 111 -4.10 -5.93 4.99
N PRO A 112 -3.34 -5.76 6.10
CA PRO A 112 -2.20 -6.62 6.40
C PRO A 112 -2.60 -8.11 6.47
N TYR A 113 -3.81 -8.39 6.96
CA TYR A 113 -4.38 -9.75 6.99
C TYR A 113 -4.40 -10.39 5.60
N LEU A 114 -4.92 -9.69 4.57
CA LEU A 114 -4.95 -10.19 3.20
C LEU A 114 -3.57 -10.60 2.69
N ILE A 115 -2.58 -9.72 2.84
CA ILE A 115 -1.21 -9.99 2.38
C ILE A 115 -0.59 -11.15 3.13
N ASN A 116 -0.74 -11.18 4.46
CA ASN A 116 -0.16 -12.22 5.29
C ASN A 116 -0.79 -13.58 4.96
N THR A 117 -2.11 -13.64 4.73
CA THR A 117 -2.78 -14.86 4.28
C THR A 117 -2.21 -15.32 2.95
N LEU A 118 -2.10 -14.44 1.94
CA LEU A 118 -1.52 -14.78 0.64
C LEU A 118 -0.06 -15.26 0.75
N ARG A 119 0.77 -14.60 1.57
CA ARG A 119 2.16 -15.01 1.81
C ARG A 119 2.28 -16.37 2.52
N ARG A 120 1.40 -16.65 3.47
CA ARG A 120 1.39 -17.93 4.20
C ARG A 120 0.94 -19.09 3.31
N MET A 121 -0.07 -18.84 2.46
CA MET A 121 -0.61 -19.88 1.57
C MET A 121 0.29 -20.11 0.35
N TYR A 122 0.96 -19.05 -0.13
CA TYR A 122 1.84 -19.10 -1.29
C TYR A 122 3.19 -18.46 -0.94
N PRO A 123 4.08 -19.21 -0.27
CA PRO A 123 5.39 -18.73 0.16
C PRO A 123 6.36 -18.67 -1.02
N THR A 124 6.06 -17.87 -2.03
CA THR A 124 6.97 -17.65 -3.17
C THR A 124 8.04 -16.63 -2.75
N PRO A 125 9.34 -16.99 -2.79
CA PRO A 125 10.40 -16.09 -2.38
C PRO A 125 10.40 -14.84 -3.27
N LEU A 126 10.29 -13.65 -2.67
CA LEU A 126 10.22 -12.36 -3.39
C LEU A 126 11.43 -12.12 -4.31
N LYS A 127 12.59 -12.69 -3.97
CA LYS A 127 13.86 -12.57 -4.70
C LYS A 127 13.85 -13.18 -6.10
N THR A 128 12.85 -13.99 -6.46
CA THR A 128 12.78 -14.61 -7.80
C THR A 128 12.03 -13.77 -8.81
N THR A 129 11.49 -12.61 -8.42
CA THR A 129 10.74 -11.74 -9.32
C THR A 129 11.63 -10.61 -9.84
N LYS A 130 11.57 -10.33 -11.14
CA LYS A 130 12.27 -9.19 -11.76
C LYS A 130 11.86 -7.85 -11.13
N HIS A 131 10.62 -7.79 -10.64
CA HIS A 131 10.04 -6.65 -9.93
C HIS A 131 10.28 -6.64 -8.42
N HIS A 132 11.19 -7.46 -7.89
CA HIS A 132 11.47 -7.56 -6.45
C HIS A 132 11.68 -6.18 -5.79
N ASN A 133 12.54 -5.34 -6.37
CA ASN A 133 12.85 -4.00 -5.86
C ASN A 133 11.63 -3.07 -5.86
N GLU A 134 10.73 -3.22 -6.83
CA GLU A 134 9.51 -2.41 -6.91
C GLU A 134 8.50 -2.84 -5.85
N ILE A 135 8.31 -4.16 -5.69
CA ILE A 135 7.43 -4.73 -4.67
C ILE A 135 7.94 -4.39 -3.27
N GLU A 136 9.25 -4.53 -3.02
CA GLU A 136 9.85 -4.17 -1.73
C GLU A 136 9.67 -2.68 -1.40
N LYS A 137 9.84 -1.79 -2.38
CA LYS A 137 9.56 -0.36 -2.21
C LYS A 137 8.08 -0.09 -1.87
N MET A 138 7.14 -0.81 -2.49
CA MET A 138 5.72 -0.69 -2.18
C MET A 138 5.38 -1.21 -0.78
N GLU A 139 5.93 -2.36 -0.40
CA GLU A 139 5.76 -2.94 0.94
C GLU A 139 6.32 -2.00 2.02
N TYR A 140 7.52 -1.45 1.80
CA TYR A 140 8.13 -0.47 2.69
C TYR A 140 7.26 0.79 2.86
N LYS A 141 6.76 1.37 1.76
CA LYS A 141 5.83 2.52 1.81
C LYS A 141 4.58 2.21 2.61
N ARG A 142 4.03 1.01 2.45
CA ARG A 142 2.82 0.59 3.15
C ARG A 142 3.06 0.37 4.64
N GLU A 143 4.19 -0.20 5.02
CA GLU A 143 4.59 -0.32 6.42
C GLU A 143 4.80 1.06 7.06
N LEU A 144 5.48 1.98 6.36
CA LEU A 144 5.62 3.37 6.82
C LEU A 144 4.25 4.04 7.08
N ALA A 145 3.31 3.92 6.15
CA ALA A 145 1.97 4.50 6.29
C ALA A 145 1.19 3.93 7.50
N LYS A 146 1.43 2.65 7.85
CA LYS A 146 0.90 2.04 9.09
C LYS A 146 1.52 2.71 10.32
N TYR A 147 2.84 2.89 10.33
CA TYR A 147 3.56 3.49 11.45
C TYR A 147 3.28 4.99 11.64
N GLU A 148 3.00 5.72 10.57
CA GLU A 148 2.57 7.13 10.63
C GLU A 148 1.26 7.32 11.41
N LYS A 149 0.33 6.36 11.33
CA LYS A 149 -0.93 6.35 12.08
C LYS A 149 -0.74 5.92 13.54
N GLU A 150 0.21 5.03 13.80
CA GLU A 150 0.44 4.44 15.12
C GLU A 150 1.40 5.23 16.02
N ASN A 151 1.87 6.42 15.59
CA ASN A 151 2.88 7.20 16.31
C ASN A 151 4.22 6.47 16.50
N VAL A 152 4.48 5.47 15.67
CA VAL A 152 5.69 4.64 15.72
C VAL A 152 6.69 5.16 14.68
N VAL A 153 7.97 5.18 15.04
CA VAL A 153 9.08 5.44 14.13
C VAL A 153 9.84 4.15 13.91
N MET A 154 9.99 3.75 12.65
CA MET A 154 10.88 2.67 12.26
C MET A 154 12.26 3.26 11.96
N VAL A 155 13.24 2.86 12.77
CA VAL A 155 14.64 3.26 12.56
C VAL A 155 15.31 2.31 11.56
N PHE A 156 16.43 2.75 10.99
CA PHE A 156 17.11 2.10 9.87
C PHE A 156 17.55 0.66 10.16
N ASN A 157 17.85 0.33 11.42
CA ASN A 157 18.14 -1.04 11.86
C ASN A 157 16.89 -1.95 11.96
N GLY A 158 15.71 -1.45 11.59
CA GLY A 158 14.44 -2.17 11.63
C GLY A 158 13.72 -2.12 12.98
N GLU A 159 14.33 -1.51 14.01
CA GLU A 159 13.70 -1.33 15.32
C GLU A 159 12.52 -0.34 15.22
N LYS A 160 11.47 -0.60 16.01
CA LYS A 160 10.22 0.15 15.99
C LYS A 160 10.03 0.81 17.34
N ILE A 161 9.97 2.14 17.34
CA ILE A 161 9.90 2.95 18.56
C ILE A 161 8.55 3.64 18.61
N ASP A 162 7.72 3.29 19.59
CA ASP A 162 6.45 3.97 19.85
C ASP A 162 6.69 5.32 20.53
N LEU A 163 6.24 6.39 19.88
CA LEU A 163 6.33 7.76 20.39
C LEU A 163 5.01 8.26 21.02
N LYS A 164 4.09 7.37 21.39
CA LYS A 164 2.88 7.73 22.14
C LYS A 164 3.28 8.28 23.51
N ASN A 165 2.84 9.50 23.81
CA ASN A 165 3.17 10.24 25.04
C ASN A 165 4.68 10.49 25.24
N LYS A 166 5.48 10.42 24.18
CA LYS A 166 6.93 10.65 24.22
C LYS A 166 7.29 11.90 23.43
N LYS A 167 8.16 12.73 24.01
CA LYS A 167 8.71 13.91 23.35
C LYS A 167 9.85 13.47 22.45
N ALA A 168 9.71 13.74 21.15
CA ALA A 168 10.71 13.37 20.15
C ALA A 168 11.03 14.54 19.22
N VAL A 169 12.28 14.59 18.78
CA VAL A 169 12.77 15.60 17.84
C VAL A 169 13.52 14.94 16.67
N PHE A 170 13.33 15.49 15.47
CA PHE A 170 13.96 15.01 14.24
C PHE A 170 14.91 16.07 13.69
N PHE A 171 16.10 15.66 13.24
CA PHE A 171 17.13 16.56 12.74
C PHE A 171 17.81 16.01 11.48
N ASP A 172 18.01 16.84 10.45
CA ASP A 172 18.60 16.42 9.16
C ASP A 172 20.05 16.92 8.92
N GLY A 173 20.68 17.53 9.93
CA GLY A 173 22.01 18.14 9.79
C GLY A 173 21.98 19.67 9.71
N LYS A 174 20.87 20.25 9.24
CA LYS A 174 20.69 21.70 9.09
C LYS A 174 19.52 22.21 9.92
N SER A 175 18.41 21.49 9.86
CA SER A 175 17.12 21.94 10.39
C SER A 175 16.54 20.91 11.35
N ILE A 176 15.81 21.43 12.34
CA ILE A 176 15.08 20.63 13.33
C ILE A 176 13.61 20.65 12.94
N PHE A 177 12.95 19.50 13.06
CA PHE A 177 11.55 19.34 12.76
C PHE A 177 10.83 18.68 13.93
N SER A 178 9.63 19.19 14.23
CA SER A 178 8.70 18.51 15.12
C SER A 178 8.15 17.26 14.44
N LYS A 179 7.61 16.34 15.24
CA LYS A 179 6.96 15.11 14.77
C LYS A 179 5.88 15.38 13.70
N SER A 180 5.12 16.46 13.82
CA SER A 180 4.07 16.82 12.86
C SER A 180 4.61 17.28 11.51
N VAL A 181 5.74 18.01 11.51
CA VAL A 181 6.40 18.47 10.28
C VAL A 181 7.14 17.34 9.58
N PHE A 182 7.80 16.47 10.36
CA PHE A 182 8.49 15.28 9.85
C PHE A 182 7.54 14.35 9.05
N LYS A 183 6.33 14.09 9.57
CA LYS A 183 5.34 13.23 8.91
C LYS A 183 4.93 13.68 7.50
N LYS A 184 5.08 14.97 7.15
CA LYS A 184 4.64 15.49 5.84
C LYS A 184 5.71 15.45 4.75
N SER A 185 7.00 15.40 5.08
CA SER A 185 8.06 15.80 4.13
C SER A 185 9.23 14.83 3.98
N HIS A 186 9.23 13.68 4.68
CA HIS A 186 10.44 12.85 4.80
C HIS A 186 10.21 11.34 4.61
N SER A 187 9.16 10.93 3.89
CA SER A 187 8.78 9.51 3.63
C SER A 187 9.86 8.64 2.95
N HIS A 188 10.94 9.24 2.44
CA HIS A 188 12.05 8.57 1.77
C HIS A 188 13.40 8.68 2.49
N SER A 189 13.41 9.10 3.75
CA SER A 189 14.65 9.32 4.50
C SER A 189 14.98 8.14 5.41
N ASN A 190 16.26 7.81 5.54
CA ASN A 190 16.70 6.86 6.57
C ASN A 190 16.66 7.54 7.93
N ILE A 191 16.03 6.90 8.93
CA ILE A 191 15.90 7.44 10.28
C ILE A 191 16.82 6.68 11.23
N PHE A 192 17.66 7.38 11.97
CA PHE A 192 18.58 6.79 12.94
C PHE A 192 18.26 7.27 14.34
N LEU A 193 18.23 6.35 15.32
CA LEU A 193 18.15 6.72 16.73
C LEU A 193 19.50 7.28 17.20
N MET A 194 19.50 8.55 17.57
CA MET A 194 20.67 9.25 18.07
C MET A 194 20.85 9.02 19.56
N ASP A 195 19.83 9.34 20.33
CA ASP A 195 19.94 9.27 21.79
C ASP A 195 18.57 9.04 22.42
N THR A 196 18.60 8.54 23.64
CA THR A 196 17.44 8.35 24.49
C THR A 196 17.61 9.21 25.75
N LYS A 197 16.56 9.95 26.13
CA LYS A 197 16.53 10.84 27.30
C LYS A 197 17.61 11.92 27.31
N MET A 198 17.45 12.92 26.44
CA MET A 198 18.37 14.07 26.39
C MET A 198 17.57 15.37 26.47
N CYS A 199 17.93 16.24 27.43
CA CYS A 199 17.15 17.42 27.80
C CYS A 199 15.69 17.02 28.15
N ASP A 200 14.70 17.72 27.61
CA ASP A 200 13.27 17.42 27.72
C ASP A 200 12.76 16.36 26.73
N TYR A 201 13.62 15.73 25.93
CA TYR A 201 13.21 14.79 24.89
C TYR A 201 13.51 13.34 25.28
N ASP A 202 12.51 12.47 25.13
CA ASP A 202 12.67 11.03 25.29
C ASP A 202 13.51 10.43 24.15
N TYR A 203 13.37 10.95 22.94
CA TYR A 203 14.04 10.43 21.74
C TYR A 203 14.55 11.53 20.82
N ILE A 204 15.76 11.32 20.30
CA ILE A 204 16.35 12.16 19.27
C ILE A 204 16.61 11.31 18.03
N PHE A 205 16.09 11.75 16.88
CA PHE A 205 16.25 11.07 15.61
C PHE A 205 17.08 11.91 14.64
N TYR A 206 17.99 11.24 13.92
CA TYR A 206 18.65 11.80 12.76
C TYR A 206 17.97 11.31 11.47
N VAL A 207 17.79 12.21 10.51
CA VAL A 207 17.08 11.96 9.25
C VAL A 207 18.06 12.17 8.10
N ASP A 208 18.50 11.08 7.47
CA ASP A 208 19.31 11.13 6.25
C ASP A 208 18.41 11.17 5.01
N LYS A 209 18.30 12.36 4.42
CA LYS A 209 17.57 12.58 3.16
C LYS A 209 18.29 12.07 1.91
N LYS A 210 19.60 11.81 1.99
CA LYS A 210 20.44 11.51 0.82
C LYS A 210 20.67 10.02 0.61
N THR A 211 20.12 9.16 1.48
CA THR A 211 20.23 7.69 1.45
C THR A 211 21.66 7.13 1.29
N LYS A 212 22.69 7.93 1.60
CA LYS A 212 24.10 7.52 1.42
C LYS A 212 24.64 6.75 2.62
N LEU A 213 24.08 6.96 3.81
CA LEU A 213 24.57 6.33 5.02
C LEU A 213 23.94 4.94 5.21
N ARG A 214 24.79 3.90 5.13
CA ARG A 214 24.45 2.50 5.46
C ARG A 214 24.55 2.20 6.96
N SER A 215 25.23 3.05 7.71
CA SER A 215 25.34 3.00 9.16
C SER A 215 25.59 4.42 9.67
N PHE A 216 25.26 4.67 10.93
CA PHE A 216 25.47 5.98 11.54
C PHE A 216 26.81 6.01 12.28
N PRO A 217 27.87 6.66 11.76
CA PRO A 217 29.20 6.56 12.35
C PRO A 217 29.21 7.15 13.77
N SER A 218 29.85 6.46 14.72
CA SER A 218 29.90 6.86 16.14
C SER A 218 30.46 8.28 16.34
N LYS A 219 31.49 8.67 15.57
CA LYS A 219 32.06 10.02 15.60
C LYS A 219 31.06 11.10 15.15
N THR A 220 30.29 10.81 14.09
CA THR A 220 29.22 11.70 13.59
C THR A 220 28.11 11.82 14.62
N LYS A 221 27.75 10.70 15.27
CA LYS A 221 26.80 10.64 16.38
C LYS A 221 27.20 11.57 17.52
N GLN A 222 28.40 11.39 18.08
CA GLN A 222 28.89 12.23 19.18
C GLN A 222 28.95 13.72 18.83
N ARG A 223 29.44 14.07 17.63
CA ARG A 223 29.55 15.47 17.19
C ARG A 223 28.16 16.13 17.11
N LEU A 224 27.18 15.42 16.57
CA LEU A 224 25.83 15.92 16.44
C LEU A 224 25.10 15.98 17.78
N THR A 225 25.26 14.98 18.65
CA THR A 225 24.72 15.00 20.02
C THR A 225 25.23 16.22 20.78
N LYS A 226 26.55 16.51 20.75
CA LYS A 226 27.12 17.72 21.37
C LYS A 226 26.50 19.02 20.83
N LYS A 227 26.28 19.10 19.51
CA LYS A 227 25.64 20.26 18.86
C LYS A 227 24.19 20.43 19.32
N LEU A 228 23.47 19.33 19.51
CA LEU A 228 22.09 19.33 19.99
C LEU A 228 22.01 19.70 21.48
N ILE A 229 22.86 19.14 22.35
CA ILE A 229 22.94 19.51 23.78
C ILE A 229 23.13 21.02 23.92
N LYS A 230 24.12 21.59 23.20
CA LYS A 230 24.40 23.03 23.27
C LYS A 230 23.20 23.90 22.83
N LYS A 231 22.34 23.38 21.96
CA LYS A 231 21.19 24.10 21.41
C LYS A 231 19.90 23.92 22.23
N PHE A 232 19.77 22.84 22.99
CA PHE A 232 18.49 22.42 23.60
C PHE A 232 18.50 22.14 25.10
N CYS A 233 19.67 21.95 25.72
CA CYS A 233 19.79 21.69 27.16
C CYS A 233 20.26 22.94 27.93
N ARG A 234 19.98 24.15 27.43
CA ARG A 234 20.29 25.42 28.10
C ARG A 234 19.00 26.15 28.44
#